data_AF-A0A933NQ64-F1
#
_entry.id   AF-A0A933NQ64-F1
#
_cell.length_a   1.000
_cell.length_b   1.000
_cell.length_c   1.000
_cell.angle_alpha   90.00
_cell.angle_beta   90.00
_cell.angle_gamma   90.00
#
_symmetry.space_group_name_H-M   'P 1'
#
loop_
_entity.id
_entity.type
_entity.pdbx_description
1 polymer ?
#
loop_
_entity_poly.entity_id
_entity_poly.type
_entity_poly.pdbx_seq_one_letter_code
_entity_poly.pdbx_strand_id
1 'polypeptide(L)'
;MKLAAALLLGCALSAASAQEPAARPIDLKFREVEVRDAFRIIARLAGRNILLAPEVKGKITMDLTGVDPLKAIDLIAAVNRYEVLVKDGVTVVGDPATMAHVRGAGAMQIIPLRYGNAAELAEKLSKLFKGKLEILADPRTNSLLISRPGAGK
;
A
#
# COMPACT_ATOMS: atom_id res chain seq x y z
N MET A 1 8.75 57.57 11.53
CA MET A 1 9.12 56.46 10.63
C MET A 1 10.21 55.65 11.30
N LYS A 2 9.96 54.35 11.51
CA LYS A 2 10.93 53.23 11.48
C LYS A 2 12.00 53.25 12.61
N LEU A 3 12.17 52.27 13.50
CA LEU A 3 12.30 50.82 13.33
C LEU A 3 12.41 50.12 14.71
N ALA A 4 12.40 48.78 14.67
CA ALA A 4 12.85 47.83 15.70
C ALA A 4 11.78 47.30 16.66
N ALA A 5 10.85 46.51 16.11
CA ALA A 5 10.08 45.53 16.86
C ALA A 5 10.79 44.17 16.81
N ALA A 6 10.92 43.59 18.00
CA ALA A 6 11.55 42.32 18.34
C ALA A 6 11.12 41.14 17.45
N LEU A 7 12.11 40.36 16.99
CA LEU A 7 11.91 39.01 16.49
C LEU A 7 12.40 38.01 17.54
N LEU A 8 11.47 37.64 18.41
CA LEU A 8 11.54 36.51 19.33
C LEU A 8 11.01 35.25 18.59
N LEU A 9 11.42 34.08 19.08
CA LEU A 9 10.99 32.71 18.70
C LEU A 9 11.61 32.20 17.37
N GLY A 10 12.46 31.18 17.35
CA GLY A 10 12.40 29.96 18.16
C GLY A 10 11.37 29.00 17.59
N CYS A 11 11.60 28.50 16.37
CA CYS A 11 10.92 27.32 15.85
C CYS A 11 11.97 26.23 15.63
N ALA A 12 12.20 25.46 16.69
CA ALA A 12 12.71 24.12 16.56
C ALA A 12 11.78 23.38 15.58
N LEU A 13 12.35 22.88 14.49
CA LEU A 13 11.68 22.02 13.54
C LEU A 13 11.42 20.69 14.27
N SER A 14 10.31 20.63 14.99
CA SER A 14 9.89 19.45 15.72
C SER A 14 9.57 18.38 14.69
N ALA A 15 10.38 17.32 14.73
CA ALA A 15 10.12 16.08 14.01
C ALA A 15 8.74 15.57 14.46
N ALA A 16 7.74 15.72 13.60
CA ALA A 16 6.53 14.93 13.69
C ALA A 16 6.91 13.49 13.31
N SER A 17 7.49 12.75 14.26
CA SER A 17 7.44 11.30 14.21
C SER A 17 5.96 10.95 14.19
N ALA A 18 5.47 10.49 13.04
CA ALA A 18 4.21 9.77 12.95
C ALA A 18 4.34 8.60 13.93
N GLN A 19 3.86 8.81 15.15
CA GLN A 19 3.81 7.77 16.16
C GLN A 19 2.73 6.82 15.68
N GLU A 20 3.14 5.81 14.90
CA GLU A 20 2.32 4.67 14.59
C GLU A 20 1.73 4.19 15.92
N PRO A 21 0.40 3.98 15.98
CA PRO A 21 -0.26 3.61 17.21
C PRO A 21 0.46 2.40 17.77
N ALA A 22 1.05 2.54 18.96
CA ALA A 22 1.85 1.50 19.59
C ALA A 22 1.00 0.24 19.66
N ALA A 23 1.29 -0.71 18.77
CA ALA A 23 0.46 -1.88 18.64
C ALA A 23 0.70 -2.75 19.87
N ARG A 24 -0.41 -3.20 20.45
CA ARG A 24 -0.37 -3.94 21.71
C ARG A 24 0.21 -5.32 21.41
N PRO A 25 1.24 -5.76 22.13
CA PRO A 25 1.78 -7.09 21.94
C PRO A 25 0.70 -8.13 22.24
N ILE A 26 0.64 -9.17 21.41
CA ILE A 26 -0.32 -10.26 21.51
C ILE A 26 0.41 -11.58 21.78
N ASP A 27 -0.24 -12.42 22.59
CA ASP A 27 0.15 -13.79 22.82
C ASP A 27 -0.82 -14.70 22.08
N LEU A 28 -0.33 -15.50 21.13
CA LEU A 28 -1.15 -16.43 20.34
C LEU A 28 -0.52 -17.80 20.20
N LYS A 29 -1.35 -18.82 20.35
CA LYS A 29 -0.98 -20.21 20.12
C LYS A 29 -1.95 -20.83 19.13
N PHE A 30 -1.42 -21.24 17.98
CA PHE A 30 -2.16 -22.01 16.99
C PHE A 30 -1.48 -23.36 16.78
N ARG A 31 -2.29 -24.41 16.69
CA ARG A 31 -1.84 -25.76 16.34
C ARG A 31 -2.71 -26.27 15.21
N GLU A 32 -2.09 -26.58 14.07
CA GLU A 32 -2.77 -27.10 12.87
C GLU A 32 -3.97 -26.26 12.40
N VAL A 33 -3.88 -24.93 12.56
CA VAL A 33 -4.94 -24.00 12.16
C VAL A 33 -4.76 -23.62 10.69
N GLU A 34 -5.87 -23.46 9.96
CA GLU A 34 -5.84 -22.91 8.60
C GLU A 34 -5.19 -21.52 8.60
N VAL A 35 -4.18 -21.34 7.74
CA VAL A 35 -3.40 -20.08 7.65
C VAL A 35 -4.30 -18.87 7.41
N ARG A 36 -5.40 -19.05 6.66
CA ARG A 36 -6.40 -18.00 6.38
C ARG A 36 -7.10 -17.51 7.65
N ASP A 37 -7.42 -18.43 8.54
CA ASP A 37 -8.09 -18.11 9.80
C ASP A 37 -7.12 -17.46 10.77
N ALA A 38 -5.87 -17.94 10.83
CA ALA A 38 -4.81 -17.30 11.60
C ALA A 38 -4.62 -15.83 11.20
N PHE A 39 -4.49 -15.55 9.89
CA PHE A 39 -4.38 -14.17 9.38
C PHE A 39 -5.62 -13.32 9.72
N ARG A 40 -6.82 -13.89 9.62
CA ARG A 40 -8.06 -13.18 9.95
C ARG A 40 -8.13 -12.81 11.43
N ILE A 41 -7.72 -13.71 12.32
CA ILE A 41 -7.70 -13.47 13.77
C ILE A 41 -6.70 -12.36 14.10
N ILE A 42 -5.48 -12.44 13.56
CA ILE A 42 -4.44 -11.43 13.81
C ILE A 42 -4.86 -10.07 13.26
N ALA A 43 -5.45 -10.01 12.06
CA ALA A 43 -5.95 -8.75 11.48
C ALA A 43 -7.06 -8.10 12.32
N ARG A 44 -7.96 -8.91 12.90
CA ARG A 44 -8.99 -8.42 13.84
C ARG A 44 -8.37 -7.87 15.11
N LEU A 45 -7.35 -8.53 15.66
CA LEU A 45 -6.60 -8.04 16.83
C LEU A 45 -5.84 -6.75 16.52
N ALA A 46 -5.30 -6.63 15.30
CA ALA A 46 -4.63 -5.43 14.80
C ALA A 46 -5.61 -4.27 14.48
N GLY A 47 -6.92 -4.53 14.41
CA GLY A 47 -7.93 -3.55 13.99
C GLY A 47 -7.80 -3.13 12.52
N ARG A 48 -7.30 -4.01 11.64
CA ARG A 48 -7.09 -3.73 10.21
C ARG A 48 -7.89 -4.65 9.31
N ASN A 49 -8.24 -4.13 8.14
CA ASN A 49 -8.85 -4.91 7.07
C ASN A 49 -7.79 -5.77 6.39
N ILE A 50 -8.12 -7.03 6.09
CA ILE A 50 -7.22 -7.97 5.42
C ILE A 50 -7.88 -8.58 4.18
N LEU A 51 -7.12 -8.69 3.11
CA LEU A 51 -7.51 -9.35 1.86
C LEU A 51 -6.52 -10.49 1.60
N LEU A 52 -7.04 -11.71 1.55
CA LEU A 52 -6.25 -12.92 1.34
C LEU A 52 -6.45 -13.42 -0.08
N ALA A 53 -5.35 -13.60 -0.80
CA ALA A 53 -5.39 -14.20 -2.12
C ALA A 53 -5.87 -15.68 -2.06
N PRO A 54 -6.46 -16.23 -3.13
CA PRO A 54 -6.99 -17.59 -3.11
C PRO A 54 -5.91 -18.67 -3.00
N GLU A 55 -4.64 -18.33 -3.27
CA GLU A 55 -3.49 -19.23 -3.13
C GLU A 55 -3.06 -19.44 -1.68
N VAL A 56 -3.43 -18.52 -0.77
CA VAL A 56 -3.13 -18.61 0.67
C VAL A 56 -3.96 -19.73 1.29
N LYS A 57 -3.37 -20.92 1.39
CA LYS A 57 -3.98 -22.16 1.89
C LYS A 57 -2.94 -23.01 2.60
N GLY A 58 -3.40 -23.85 3.53
CA GLY A 58 -2.54 -24.75 4.29
C GLY A 58 -2.70 -24.55 5.80
N LYS A 59 -2.07 -25.45 6.55
CA LYS A 59 -2.10 -25.44 8.01
C LYS A 59 -0.81 -24.89 8.58
N ILE A 60 -0.93 -24.14 9.67
CA ILE A 60 0.21 -23.59 10.40
C ILE A 60 0.10 -23.88 11.90
N THR A 61 1.27 -24.09 12.50
CA THR A 61 1.45 -24.18 13.94
C THR A 61 2.40 -23.07 14.36
N MET A 62 2.00 -22.25 15.32
CA MET A 62 2.81 -21.14 15.84
C MET A 62 2.54 -20.91 17.33
N ASP A 63 3.56 -20.46 18.04
CA ASP A 63 3.48 -19.98 19.42
C ASP A 63 4.19 -18.62 19.46
N LEU A 64 3.40 -17.56 19.61
CA LEU A 64 3.84 -16.16 19.62
C LEU A 64 3.61 -15.61 21.02
N THR A 65 4.63 -14.96 21.59
CA THR A 65 4.56 -14.31 22.91
C THR A 65 5.14 -12.91 22.81
N GLY A 66 4.39 -11.89 23.19
CA GLY A 66 4.83 -10.50 23.19
C GLY A 66 5.05 -9.92 21.79
N VAL A 67 4.39 -10.45 20.75
CA VAL A 67 4.66 -10.07 19.35
C VAL A 67 3.65 -9.03 18.87
N ASP A 68 4.10 -8.07 18.09
CA ASP A 68 3.22 -7.11 17.42
C ASP A 68 2.32 -7.80 16.38
N PRO A 69 1.01 -7.53 16.31
CA PRO A 69 0.10 -8.13 15.33
C PRO A 69 0.54 -7.98 13.88
N LEU A 70 1.06 -6.82 13.47
CA LEU A 70 1.52 -6.59 12.10
C LEU A 70 2.78 -7.39 11.81
N LYS A 71 3.71 -7.41 12.78
CA LYS A 71 4.92 -8.21 12.69
C LYS A 71 4.60 -9.71 12.63
N ALA A 72 3.57 -10.17 13.33
CA ALA A 72 3.11 -11.54 13.26
C ALA A 72 2.62 -11.90 11.85
N ILE A 73 1.87 -11.00 11.19
CA ILE A 73 1.45 -11.19 9.78
C ILE A 73 2.67 -11.33 8.88
N ASP A 74 3.67 -10.45 9.01
CA ASP A 74 4.89 -10.50 8.20
C ASP A 74 5.70 -11.79 8.43
N LEU A 75 5.80 -12.25 9.68
CA LEU A 75 6.50 -13.50 10.00
C LEU A 75 5.79 -14.72 9.39
N ILE A 76 4.47 -14.79 9.50
CA ILE A 76 3.69 -15.89 8.92
C ILE A 76 3.80 -15.87 7.39
N ALA A 77 3.73 -14.68 6.78
CA ALA A 77 3.90 -14.52 5.35
C ALA A 77 5.30 -14.97 4.90
N ALA A 78 6.35 -14.55 5.61
CA ALA A 78 7.74 -14.92 5.30
C ALA A 78 7.97 -16.44 5.35
N VAL A 79 7.42 -17.14 6.36
CA VAL A 79 7.53 -18.61 6.48
C VAL A 79 6.90 -19.33 5.29
N ASN A 80 5.77 -18.81 4.79
CA ASN A 80 5.04 -19.41 3.67
C ASN A 80 5.42 -18.82 2.30
N ARG A 81 6.45 -17.95 2.23
CA ARG A 81 6.87 -17.22 1.01
C ARG A 81 5.77 -16.34 0.40
N TYR A 82 4.83 -15.88 1.21
CA TYR A 82 3.86 -14.86 0.84
C TYR A 82 4.46 -13.46 1.00
N GLU A 83 3.91 -12.51 0.26
CA GLU A 83 4.24 -11.10 0.32
C GLU A 83 3.05 -10.31 0.89
N VAL A 84 3.36 -9.30 1.70
CA VAL A 84 2.39 -8.44 2.38
C VAL A 84 2.46 -7.05 1.77
N LEU A 85 1.34 -6.53 1.28
CA LEU A 85 1.21 -5.18 0.75
C LEU A 85 0.11 -4.42 1.48
N VAL A 86 0.42 -3.21 1.93
CA VAL A 86 -0.59 -2.32 2.50
C VAL A 86 -1.00 -1.32 1.44
N LYS A 87 -2.28 -1.34 1.04
CA LYS A 87 -2.86 -0.39 0.08
C LYS A 87 -4.12 0.21 0.69
N ASP A 88 -4.16 1.54 0.81
CA ASP A 88 -5.33 2.30 1.30
C ASP A 88 -5.90 1.80 2.64
N GLY A 89 -5.02 1.37 3.57
CA GLY A 89 -5.42 0.85 4.89
C GLY A 89 -5.87 -0.61 4.90
N VAL A 90 -5.85 -1.30 3.76
CA VAL A 90 -6.10 -2.74 3.64
C VAL A 90 -4.77 -3.49 3.49
N THR A 91 -4.57 -4.51 4.32
CA THR A 91 -3.43 -5.42 4.23
C THR A 91 -3.76 -6.55 3.27
N VAL A 92 -3.01 -6.67 2.18
CA VAL A 92 -3.15 -7.72 1.18
C VAL A 92 -2.04 -8.76 1.39
N VAL A 93 -2.38 -10.04 1.43
CA VAL A 93 -1.42 -11.15 1.58
C VAL A 93 -1.62 -12.16 0.45
N GLY A 94 -0.53 -12.56 -0.21
CA GLY A 94 -0.54 -13.61 -1.23
C GLY A 94 0.82 -13.85 -1.86
N ASP A 95 0.85 -14.71 -2.88
CA ASP A 95 2.09 -15.03 -3.58
C ASP A 95 2.68 -13.82 -4.32
N PRO A 96 4.01 -13.81 -4.55
CA PRO A 96 4.68 -12.73 -5.29
C PRO A 96 4.10 -12.54 -6.71
N ALA A 97 3.55 -13.59 -7.32
CA ALA A 97 2.87 -13.53 -8.62
C ALA A 97 1.52 -12.77 -8.56
N THR A 98 0.74 -12.98 -7.49
CA THR A 98 -0.52 -12.26 -7.26
C THR A 98 -0.24 -10.83 -6.80
N MET A 99 0.82 -10.62 -6.01
CA MET A 99 1.24 -9.27 -5.61
C MET A 99 1.78 -8.47 -6.77
N ALA A 100 2.40 -9.10 -7.77
CA ALA A 100 2.72 -8.44 -9.04
C ALA A 100 1.45 -7.95 -9.77
N HIS A 101 0.31 -8.64 -9.65
CA HIS A 101 -0.98 -8.16 -10.19
C HIS A 101 -1.62 -7.07 -9.31
N VAL A 102 -1.52 -7.14 -7.99
CA VAL A 102 -2.08 -6.12 -7.07
C VAL A 102 -1.27 -4.82 -7.10
N ARG A 103 0.06 -4.95 -7.21
CA ARG A 103 0.99 -3.86 -7.52
C ARG A 103 0.78 -3.37 -8.95
N GLY A 104 0.61 -4.32 -9.88
CA GLY A 104 0.38 -4.21 -11.32
C GLY A 104 -0.90 -3.48 -11.69
N ALA A 105 -1.94 -3.65 -10.87
CA ALA A 105 -3.16 -2.87 -10.83
C ALA A 105 -2.81 -1.46 -10.35
N GLY A 106 -2.15 -0.76 -11.27
CA GLY A 106 -1.86 0.64 -11.21
C GLY A 106 -3.08 1.39 -10.74
N ALA A 107 -2.86 2.35 -9.86
CA ALA A 107 -3.85 3.37 -9.64
C ALA A 107 -4.18 4.01 -10.99
N MET A 108 -5.31 3.61 -11.58
CA MET A 108 -5.87 4.26 -12.76
C MET A 108 -6.33 5.63 -12.29
N GLN A 109 -5.57 6.66 -12.66
CA GLN A 109 -5.91 8.02 -12.31
C GLN A 109 -6.52 8.70 -13.54
N ILE A 110 -7.71 9.28 -13.32
CA ILE A 110 -8.39 10.10 -14.32
C ILE A 110 -8.01 11.55 -14.04
N ILE A 111 -7.23 12.14 -14.94
CA ILE A 111 -6.81 13.54 -14.85
C ILE A 111 -7.59 14.34 -15.92
N PRO A 112 -8.58 15.14 -15.52
CA PRO A 112 -9.29 16.02 -16.46
C PRO A 112 -8.36 17.15 -16.92
N LEU A 113 -8.30 17.40 -18.22
CA LEU A 113 -7.48 18.46 -18.80
C LEU A 113 -8.31 19.73 -18.97
N ARG A 114 -7.86 20.81 -18.32
CA ARG A 114 -8.46 22.15 -18.47
C ARG A 114 -7.96 22.87 -19.72
N TYR A 115 -6.73 22.56 -20.16
CA TYR A 115 -6.07 23.19 -21.31
C TYR A 115 -5.32 22.12 -22.11
N GLY A 116 -5.42 22.18 -23.44
CA GLY A 116 -4.82 21.21 -24.35
C GLY A 116 -5.72 20.02 -24.69
N ASN A 117 -5.46 19.39 -25.84
CA ASN A 117 -6.19 18.22 -26.34
C ASN A 117 -5.64 16.93 -25.73
N ALA A 118 -6.52 16.12 -25.14
CA ALA A 118 -6.17 14.82 -24.57
C ALA A 118 -5.43 13.89 -25.55
N ALA A 119 -5.81 13.87 -26.83
CA ALA A 119 -5.20 13.00 -27.84
C ALA A 119 -3.73 13.39 -28.11
N GLU A 120 -3.45 14.67 -28.28
CA GLU A 120 -2.09 15.16 -28.54
C GLU A 120 -1.17 14.99 -27.32
N LEU A 121 -1.71 15.22 -26.13
CA LEU A 121 -0.97 15.04 -24.89
C LEU A 121 -0.70 13.55 -24.62
N ALA A 122 -1.66 12.66 -24.89
CA ALA A 122 -1.43 11.22 -24.76
C ALA A 122 -0.36 10.71 -25.73
N GLU A 123 -0.31 11.20 -26.97
CA GLU A 123 0.77 10.84 -27.89
C GLU A 123 2.15 11.34 -27.43
N LYS A 124 2.24 12.57 -26.93
CA LYS A 124 3.50 13.12 -26.44
C LYS A 124 3.95 12.39 -25.17
N LEU A 125 3.04 12.16 -24.25
CA LEU A 125 3.33 11.50 -22.98
C LEU A 125 3.62 10.01 -23.19
N SER A 126 2.93 9.31 -24.10
CA SER A 126 3.24 7.91 -24.42
C SER A 126 4.62 7.76 -25.05
N LYS A 127 5.08 8.74 -25.86
CA LYS A 127 6.45 8.78 -26.39
C LYS A 127 7.50 9.02 -25.30
N LEU A 128 7.19 9.86 -24.30
CA LEU A 128 8.10 10.18 -23.19
C LEU A 128 8.16 9.10 -22.10
N PHE A 129 7.07 8.35 -21.90
CA PHE A 129 6.93 7.37 -20.82
C PHE A 129 6.86 5.91 -21.29
N LYS A 130 7.43 5.61 -22.47
CA LYS A 130 7.51 4.24 -23.00
C LYS A 130 8.10 3.29 -21.96
N GLY A 131 7.31 2.29 -21.54
CA GLY A 131 7.73 1.21 -20.64
C GLY A 131 7.40 1.40 -19.16
N LYS A 132 6.83 2.52 -18.73
CA LYS A 132 6.48 2.75 -17.30
C LYS A 132 5.04 3.19 -17.03
N LEU A 133 4.34 3.75 -18.01
CA LEU A 133 2.98 4.27 -17.88
C LEU A 133 2.20 3.96 -19.16
N GLU A 134 1.00 3.40 -19.01
CA GLU A 134 -0.02 3.28 -20.04
C GLU A 134 -0.92 4.52 -19.96
N ILE A 135 -1.05 5.25 -21.06
CA ILE A 135 -1.77 6.53 -21.11
C ILE A 135 -2.82 6.42 -22.21
N LEU A 136 -4.08 6.52 -21.80
CA LEU A 136 -5.25 6.52 -22.68
C LEU A 136 -5.89 7.90 -22.63
N ALA A 137 -6.20 8.46 -23.80
CA ALA A 137 -6.96 9.70 -23.90
C ALA A 137 -8.46 9.37 -24.03
N ASP A 138 -9.30 10.01 -23.21
CA ASP A 138 -10.74 10.11 -23.49
C ASP A 138 -11.03 11.53 -24.03
N PRO A 139 -11.21 11.68 -25.36
CA PRO A 139 -11.49 12.96 -26.00
C PRO A 139 -12.90 13.47 -25.70
N ARG A 140 -13.83 12.62 -25.23
CA ARG A 140 -15.21 13.02 -24.93
C ARG A 140 -15.30 13.81 -23.62
N THR A 141 -14.46 13.48 -22.64
CA THR A 141 -14.38 14.21 -21.36
C THR A 141 -13.13 15.09 -21.25
N ASN A 142 -12.31 15.15 -22.31
CA ASN A 142 -10.97 15.73 -22.32
C ASN A 142 -10.14 15.29 -21.10
N SER A 143 -10.13 14.00 -20.82
CA SER A 143 -9.41 13.42 -19.67
C SER A 143 -8.30 12.49 -20.12
N LEU A 144 -7.19 12.48 -19.37
CA LEU A 144 -6.15 11.47 -19.50
C LEU A 144 -6.37 10.39 -18.45
N LEU A 145 -6.46 9.17 -18.91
CA LEU A 145 -6.45 7.97 -18.08
C LEU A 145 -5.00 7.51 -18.03
N ILE A 146 -4.39 7.64 -16.86
CA ILE A 146 -3.02 7.16 -16.64
C ILE A 146 -3.10 5.90 -15.79
N SER A 147 -2.74 4.78 -16.40
CA SER A 147 -2.52 3.51 -15.73
C SER A 147 -1.02 3.35 -15.56
N ARG A 148 -0.54 3.32 -14.32
CA ARG A 148 0.84 2.91 -14.05
C ARG A 148 0.88 1.39 -13.98
N PRO A 149 1.38 0.65 -14.97
CA PRO A 149 1.70 -0.75 -14.75
C PRO A 149 2.60 -0.83 -13.52
N GLY A 150 2.12 -1.51 -12.48
CA GLY A 150 2.90 -1.74 -11.29
C GLY A 150 4.24 -2.33 -11.68
N ALA A 151 5.31 -1.73 -11.18
CA ALA A 151 6.67 -2.10 -11.55
C ALA A 151 6.97 -3.55 -11.08
N GLY A 152 6.52 -4.58 -11.77
CA GLY A 152 6.95 -5.95 -11.55
C GLY A 152 8.26 -6.17 -12.30
N LYS A 153 9.37 -5.71 -11.69
CA LYS A 153 10.77 -5.76 -12.15
C LYS A 153 11.04 -5.20 -13.55
#